data_AF-A0A3R9TSD5-F1
#
_entry.id   AF-A0A3R9TSD5-F1
#
_cell.length_a   1.000
_cell.length_b   1.000
_cell.length_c   1.000
_cell.angle_alpha   90.00
_cell.angle_beta   90.00
_cell.angle_gamma   90.00
#
_symmetry.space_group_name_H-M   'P 1'
#
loop_
_entity.id
_entity.type
_entity.pdbx_description
1 polymer ?
#
loop_
_entity_poly.entity_id
_entity_poly.type
_entity_poly.pdbx_seq_one_letter_code
_entity_poly.pdbx_strand_id
1 'polypeptide(L)' 'MSPALLALAAEHGVIVARTALPDHCCGELRRLSDGGLVLLLDESLSDIEAIAFARGCFASQVA' A
#
# COMPACT_ATOMS: atom_id res chain seq x y z
N MET A 1 -6.02 -7.30 8.59
CA MET A 1 -5.16 -6.12 8.30
C MET A 1 -4.27 -5.89 9.51
N SER A 2 -2.95 -6.00 9.34
CA SER A 2 -1.97 -5.88 10.42
C SER A 2 -1.91 -4.47 11.03
N PRO A 3 -1.75 -4.34 12.37
CA PRO A 3 -1.50 -3.06 13.03
C PRO A 3 -0.24 -2.33 12.51
N ALA A 4 0.80 -3.07 12.13
CA ALA A 4 2.04 -2.49 11.62
C ALA A 4 1.85 -1.85 10.23
N LEU A 5 1.01 -2.45 9.38
CA LEU A 5 0.66 -1.89 8.09
C LEU A 5 -0.16 -0.61 8.23
N LEU A 6 -1.09 -0.57 9.20
CA LEU A 6 -1.86 0.63 9.53
C LEU A 6 -0.99 1.76 10.07
N ALA A 7 -0.04 1.45 10.96
CA ALA A 7 0.90 2.44 11.48
C ALA A 7 1.78 3.03 10.35
N LEU A 8 2.33 2.17 9.49
CA LEU A 8 3.12 2.60 8.33
C LEU A 8 2.30 3.48 7.37
N ALA A 9 1.05 3.11 7.10
CA ALA A 9 0.16 3.90 6.26
C ALA A 9 -0.09 5.30 6.85
N ALA A 10 -0.34 5.39 8.15
CA ALA A 10 -0.59 6.64 8.87
C ALA A 10 0.64 7.56 8.88
N GLU A 11 1.85 7.01 9.07
CA GLU A 11 3.11 7.76 9.02
C GLU A 11 3.33 8.48 7.68
N HIS A 12 2.84 7.88 6.59
CA HIS A 12 2.97 8.43 5.24
C HIS A 12 1.71 9.17 4.74
N GLY A 13 0.66 9.27 5.55
CA GLY A 13 -0.61 9.91 5.14
C GLY A 13 -1.32 9.17 4.01
N VAL A 14 -1.16 7.84 3.94
CA VAL A 14 -1.70 6.98 2.89
C VAL A 14 -2.83 6.13 3.46
N ILE A 15 -3.89 5.94 2.68
CA ILE A 15 -4.93 4.96 2.99
C ILE A 15 -4.52 3.62 2.38
N VAL A 16 -4.58 2.53 3.14
CA VAL A 16 -4.33 1.18 2.62
C VAL A 16 -5.66 0.44 2.47
N ALA A 17 -5.86 -0.18 1.32
CA ALA A 17 -6.97 -1.09 1.08
C ALA A 17 -6.49 -2.41 0.50
N ARG A 18 -7.16 -3.51 0.88
CA ARG A 18 -6.93 -4.83 0.32
C ARG A 18 -8.10 -5.20 -0.59
N THR A 19 -7.79 -5.68 -1.78
CA THR A 19 -8.77 -6.06 -2.80
C THR A 19 -8.18 -7.15 -3.69
N ALA A 20 -9.02 -7.92 -4.38
CA ALA A 20 -8.55 -8.73 -5.49
C ALA A 20 -7.97 -7.80 -6.57
N LEU A 21 -6.70 -8.03 -6.93
CA LEU A 21 -6.02 -7.39 -8.03
C LEU A 21 -5.79 -8.42 -9.16
N PRO A 22 -5.45 -7.98 -10.39
CA PRO A 22 -5.05 -8.89 -11.45
C PRO A 22 -3.85 -9.75 -11.02
N ASP A 23 -3.76 -11.02 -11.47
CA ASP A 23 -2.73 -12.01 -11.06
C ASP A 23 -1.26 -11.54 -11.17
N HIS A 24 -0.99 -10.51 -11.97
CA HIS A 24 0.35 -9.94 -12.17
C HIS A 24 0.64 -8.71 -11.30
N CYS A 25 -0.29 -8.30 -10.45
CA CYS A 25 -0.24 -7.07 -9.68
C CYS A 25 -0.33 -7.38 -8.18
N CYS A 26 0.80 -7.25 -7.47
CA CYS A 26 0.84 -7.40 -6.01
C CYS A 26 0.23 -6.19 -5.29
N GLY A 27 0.19 -5.03 -5.95
CA GLY A 27 -0.30 -3.78 -5.40
C GLY A 27 -0.05 -2.60 -6.32
N GLU A 28 -0.73 -1.50 -6.06
CA GLU A 28 -0.52 -0.23 -6.75
C GLU A 28 -0.71 0.96 -5.82
N LEU A 29 0.13 1.99 -5.97
CA LEU A 29 -0.06 3.26 -5.30
C LEU A 29 -0.77 4.22 -6.26
N ARG A 30 -1.90 4.77 -5.82
CA ARG A 30 -2.73 5.68 -6.61
C ARG A 30 -2.93 7.00 -5.90
N ARG A 31 -2.90 8.07 -6.68
CA ARG A 31 -3.30 9.40 -6.23
C ARG A 31 -4.77 9.62 -6.52
N LEU A 32 -5.51 10.03 -5.49
CA LEU A 32 -6.90 10.42 -5.58
C LEU A 32 -7.04 11.84 -6.13
N SER A 33 -8.23 12.18 -6.61
CA SER A 33 -8.55 13.49 -7.18
C SER A 33 -8.46 14.63 -6.17
N ASP A 34 -8.64 14.35 -4.88
CA ASP A 34 -8.46 15.31 -3.77
C ASP A 34 -6.99 15.47 -3.34
N GLY A 35 -6.07 14.76 -4.00
CA GLY A 35 -4.65 14.77 -3.69
C GLY A 35 -4.21 13.72 -2.66
N GLY A 36 -5.15 12.99 -2.05
CA GLY A 36 -4.85 11.87 -1.15
C GLY A 36 -4.15 10.71 -1.87
N LEU A 37 -3.49 9.86 -1.09
CA LEU A 37 -2.82 8.66 -1.60
C LEU A 37 -3.52 7.40 -1.08
N VAL A 38 -3.74 6.44 -1.97
CA VAL A 38 -4.26 5.11 -1.64
C VAL A 38 -3.27 4.06 -2.13
N LEU A 39 -2.85 3.18 -1.24
CA LEU A 39 -2.12 1.96 -1.58
C LEU A 39 -3.11 0.80 -1.64
N LEU A 40 -3.34 0.28 -2.84
CA LEU A 40 -4.09 -0.95 -3.06
C LEU A 40 -3.12 -2.12 -2.99
N LEU A 41 -3.48 -3.14 -2.21
CA LEU A 41 -2.71 -4.36 -2.06
C LEU A 41 -3.58 -5.55 -2.42
N ASP A 42 -2.99 -6.54 -3.08
CA ASP A 42 -3.71 -7.77 -3.35
C ASP A 42 -4.08 -8.47 -2.04
N GLU A 43 -5.30 -9.00 -1.96
CA GLU A 43 -5.79 -9.65 -0.75
C GLU A 43 -5.02 -10.94 -0.40
N SER A 44 -4.40 -11.58 -1.39
CA SER A 44 -3.58 -12.80 -1.20
C SER A 44 -2.23 -12.54 -0.53
N LEU A 45 -1.75 -11.29 -0.50
CA LEU A 45 -0.47 -10.96 0.13
C LEU A 45 -0.51 -11.25 1.63
N SER A 46 0.52 -11.90 2.16
CA SER A 46 0.74 -11.93 3.61
C SER A 46 0.98 -10.52 4.14
N ASP A 47 0.80 -10.32 5.44
CA ASP A 47 1.07 -9.01 6.06
C ASP A 47 2.55 -8.59 5.92
N ILE A 48 3.48 -9.55 5.87
CA ILE A 48 4.91 -9.27 5.67
C ILE A 48 5.15 -8.74 4.25
N GLU A 49 4.59 -9.41 3.24
CA GLU A 49 4.70 -8.99 1.84
C GLU A 49 4.05 -7.63 1.59
N ALA A 50 2.86 -7.41 2.16
CA ALA A 50 2.17 -6.13 2.13
C ALA A 50 3.01 -4.98 2.70
N ILE A 51 3.65 -5.19 3.85
CA ILE A 51 4.51 -4.19 4.48
C ILE A 51 5.78 -3.95 3.65
N ALA A 52 6.40 -5.01 3.12
CA ALA A 52 7.59 -4.89 2.29
C ALA A 52 7.30 -4.09 1.01
N PHE A 53 6.18 -4.38 0.36
CA PHE A 53 5.72 -3.65 -0.82
C PHE A 53 5.44 -2.17 -0.50
N ALA A 54 4.68 -1.90 0.57
CA ALA A 54 4.38 -0.53 1.00
C ALA A 54 5.65 0.29 1.25
N ARG A 55 6.64 -0.28 1.96
CA ARG A 55 7.94 0.37 2.18
C ARG A 55 8.68 0.65 0.88
N GLY A 56 8.66 -0.28 -0.08
CA GLY A 56 9.24 -0.07 -1.41
C GLY A 56 8.60 1.09 -2.17
N CYS A 57 7.26 1.17 -2.16
CA CYS A 57 6.52 2.27 -2.78
C CYS A 57 6.83 3.64 -2.15
N PHE A 58 7.03 3.70 -0.84
CA PHE A 58 7.34 4.96 -0.16
C PHE A 58 8.80 5.38 -0.32
N ALA A 59 9.74 4.42 -0.32
CA ALA A 59 11.14 4.71 -0.60
C ALA A 59 11.36 5.30 -2.01
N SER A 60 10.59 4.84 -3.00
CA SER A 60 10.68 5.33 -4.39
C SER A 60 10.14 6.75 -4.60
N GLN A 61 9.39 7.34 -3.66
CA GLN A 61 8.87 8.71 -3.76
C GLN A 61 9.83 9.78 -3.23
N VAL A 62 10.94 9.36 -2.60
CA VAL A 62 11.93 10.26 -1.99
C VAL A 62 13.15 10.49 -2.91
N ALA A 63 13.12 9.96 -4.14
CA ALA A 63 14.20 10.06 -5.13
C ALA A 63 13.88 11.07 -6.24
#